data_AF-A0A846U4D9-F1
#
_entry.id   AF-A0A846U4D9-F1
#
_cell.length_a   1.000
_cell.length_b   1.000
_cell.length_c   1.000
_cell.angle_alpha   90.00
_cell.angle_beta   90.00
_cell.angle_gamma   90.00
#
_symmetry.space_group_name_H-M   'P 1'
#
loop_
_entity.id
_entity.type
_entity.pdbx_description
1 polymer ?
#
loop_
_entity_poly.entity_id
_entity_poly.type
_entity_poly.pdbx_seq_one_letter_code
_entity_poly.pdbx_strand_id
1 'polypeptide(L)'
;MKHPGVAFGLLVFGLACSYGWYWASPDMAADVQNILAAAFIFGLLALFGLVFDSAEIWLVTALLGLLKASVIACNTWYVIAPWPVMPGAPLCSTRLDLPLWIVGLVLGMVLAAYLLWKHQGGHDG
;
A
#
# COMPACT_ATOMS: atom_id res chain seq x y z
N MET A 1 -26.21 7.25 -0.69
CA MET A 1 -25.22 6.44 -1.43
C MET A 1 -25.73 6.23 -2.86
N LYS A 2 -25.22 6.99 -3.85
CA LYS A 2 -25.82 7.09 -5.21
C LYS A 2 -25.07 6.31 -6.31
N HIS A 3 -24.17 5.39 -5.96
CA HIS A 3 -23.34 4.68 -6.96
C HIS A 3 -23.31 3.16 -6.73
N PRO A 4 -24.41 2.45 -6.98
CA PRO A 4 -24.48 0.99 -6.79
C PRO A 4 -23.46 0.24 -7.66
N GLY A 5 -23.15 0.76 -8.86
CA GLY A 5 -22.13 0.17 -9.74
C GLY A 5 -20.72 0.21 -9.15
N VAL A 6 -20.34 1.29 -8.46
CA VAL A 6 -19.02 1.40 -7.81
C VAL A 6 -18.93 0.41 -6.64
N ALA A 7 -19.98 0.32 -5.82
CA ALA A 7 -20.04 -0.62 -4.71
C ALA A 7 -19.96 -2.08 -5.20
N PHE A 8 -20.70 -2.43 -6.26
CA PHE A 8 -20.64 -3.75 -6.86
C PHE A 8 -19.24 -4.04 -7.45
N GLY A 9 -18.65 -3.09 -8.18
CA GLY A 9 -17.30 -3.23 -8.73
C GLY A 9 -16.25 -3.46 -7.63
N LEU A 10 -16.35 -2.73 -6.52
CA LEU A 10 -15.46 -2.92 -5.36
C LEU A 10 -15.64 -4.28 -4.70
N LEU A 11 -16.86 -4.77 -4.58
CA LEU A 11 -17.13 -6.10 -4.04
C LEU A 11 -16.55 -7.20 -4.94
N VAL A 12 -16.79 -7.12 -6.25
CA VAL A 12 -16.24 -8.08 -7.22
C VAL A 12 -14.71 -8.04 -7.23
N PHE A 13 -14.12 -6.84 -7.24
CA PHE A 13 -12.68 -6.68 -7.21
C PHE A 13 -12.07 -7.19 -5.88
N GLY A 14 -12.72 -6.90 -4.76
CA GLY A 14 -12.31 -7.41 -3.44
C GLY A 14 -12.39 -8.94 -3.35
N LEU A 15 -13.44 -9.54 -3.92
CA LEU A 15 -13.57 -11.00 -4.04
C LEU A 15 -12.46 -11.59 -4.90
N ALA A 16 -12.21 -11.01 -6.08
CA ALA A 16 -11.12 -11.45 -6.96
C ALA A 16 -9.76 -11.37 -6.24
N CYS A 17 -9.50 -10.31 -5.48
CA CYS A 17 -8.28 -10.17 -4.70
C CYS A 17 -8.21 -11.14 -3.51
N SER A 18 -9.34 -11.57 -2.95
CA SER A 18 -9.40 -12.49 -1.82
C SER A 18 -9.22 -13.96 -2.22
N TYR A 19 -9.56 -14.31 -3.46
CA TYR A 19 -9.48 -15.68 -3.98
C TYR A 19 -8.44 -15.85 -5.08
N GLY A 20 -7.77 -14.78 -5.52
CA GLY A 20 -6.82 -14.86 -6.63
C GLY A 20 -5.60 -15.74 -6.36
N TRP A 21 -5.27 -15.97 -5.08
CA TRP A 21 -4.25 -16.93 -4.66
C TRP A 21 -4.56 -18.38 -5.06
N TYR A 22 -5.83 -18.74 -5.30
CA TYR A 22 -6.22 -20.10 -5.66
C TYR A 22 -5.62 -20.57 -7.00
N TRP A 23 -5.26 -19.62 -7.87
CA TRP A 23 -4.60 -19.91 -9.15
C TRP A 23 -3.07 -19.89 -9.08
N ALA A 24 -2.50 -19.52 -7.93
CA ALA A 24 -1.06 -19.56 -7.71
C ALA A 24 -0.62 -20.97 -7.32
N SER A 25 0.66 -21.29 -7.55
CA SER A 25 1.23 -22.52 -6.98
C SER A 25 1.19 -22.44 -5.44
N PRO A 26 1.10 -23.58 -4.73
CA PRO A 26 1.06 -23.60 -3.27
C PRO A 26 2.22 -22.84 -2.61
N ASP A 27 3.40 -22.90 -3.23
CA ASP A 27 4.61 -22.25 -2.73
C ASP A 27 4.57 -20.71 -2.82
N MET A 28 3.74 -20.16 -3.72
CA MET A 28 3.60 -18.70 -3.95
C MET A 28 2.24 -18.15 -3.52
N ALA A 29 1.33 -18.99 -3.03
CA ALA A 29 -0.03 -18.60 -2.71
C ALA A 29 -0.09 -17.44 -1.69
N ALA A 30 0.78 -17.46 -0.68
CA ALA A 30 0.86 -16.41 0.33
C ALA A 30 1.35 -15.07 -0.27
N ASP A 31 2.38 -15.11 -1.12
CA ASP A 31 2.93 -13.91 -1.77
C ASP A 31 1.93 -13.28 -2.74
N VAL A 32 1.26 -14.12 -3.54
CA VAL A 32 0.19 -13.66 -4.45
C VAL A 32 -0.97 -13.05 -3.66
N GLN A 33 -1.35 -13.66 -2.55
CA GLN A 33 -2.39 -13.09 -1.68
C GLN A 33 -1.99 -11.73 -1.13
N ASN A 34 -0.73 -11.57 -0.70
CA ASN A 34 -0.21 -10.29 -0.21
C ASN A 34 -0.22 -9.21 -1.32
N ILE A 35 0.17 -9.56 -2.55
CA ILE A 35 0.12 -8.66 -3.70
C ILE A 35 -1.31 -8.19 -3.95
N LEU A 36 -2.26 -9.12 -4.03
CA LEU A 36 -3.66 -8.82 -4.32
C LEU A 36 -4.32 -8.00 -3.21
N ALA A 37 -4.09 -8.35 -1.96
CA ALA A 37 -4.57 -7.57 -0.82
C ALA A 37 -3.99 -6.16 -0.81
N ALA A 38 -2.69 -6.00 -1.09
CA ALA A 38 -2.06 -4.69 -1.18
C ALA A 38 -2.61 -3.86 -2.35
N ALA A 39 -2.84 -4.47 -3.51
CA ALA A 39 -3.43 -3.83 -4.68
C ALA A 39 -4.87 -3.36 -4.41
N PHE A 40 -5.67 -4.19 -3.74
CA PHE A 40 -7.02 -3.81 -3.31
C PHE A 40 -7.03 -2.61 -2.38
N ILE A 41 -6.19 -2.63 -1.34
CA ILE A 41 -6.07 -1.51 -0.39
C ILE A 41 -5.58 -0.24 -1.10
N PHE A 42 -4.61 -0.36 -2.01
CA PHE A 42 -4.12 0.77 -2.80
C PHE A 42 -5.24 1.41 -3.63
N GLY A 43 -6.06 0.60 -4.30
CA GLY A 43 -7.23 1.08 -5.04
C GLY A 43 -8.26 1.77 -4.14
N LEU A 44 -8.55 1.20 -2.97
CA LEU A 44 -9.45 1.83 -1.99
C LEU A 44 -8.92 3.17 -1.48
N LEU A 45 -7.62 3.27 -1.21
CA LEU A 45 -6.98 4.53 -0.79
C LEU A 45 -7.09 5.59 -1.89
N ALA A 46 -6.85 5.24 -3.16
CA ALA A 46 -7.02 6.16 -4.28
C ALA A 46 -8.47 6.69 -4.38
N LEU A 47 -9.46 5.80 -4.22
CA LEU A 47 -10.88 6.22 -4.18
C LEU A 47 -11.19 7.11 -2.97
N PHE A 48 -10.58 6.83 -1.81
CA PHE A 48 -10.73 7.66 -0.62
C PHE A 48 -10.20 9.07 -0.86
N GLY A 49 -9.00 9.20 -1.46
CA GLY A 49 -8.46 10.50 -1.88
C GLY A 49 -9.39 11.27 -2.81
N LEU A 50 -9.94 10.59 -3.82
CA LEU A 50 -10.85 11.18 -4.81
C LEU A 50 -12.20 11.64 -4.20
N VAL A 51 -12.69 10.98 -3.15
CA VAL A 51 -14.00 11.30 -2.56
C VAL A 51 -13.95 12.53 -1.66
N PHE A 52 -12.87 12.69 -0.89
CA PHE A 52 -12.79 13.75 0.12
C PHE A 52 -11.98 14.97 -0.32
N ASP A 53 -11.19 14.87 -1.40
CA ASP A 53 -10.47 15.95 -2.09
C ASP A 53 -9.79 16.99 -1.18
N SER A 54 -9.25 16.56 -0.05
CA SER A 54 -8.46 17.40 0.86
C SER A 54 -6.98 17.08 0.69
N ALA A 55 -6.13 18.12 0.77
CA ALA A 55 -4.69 17.97 0.65
C ALA A 55 -4.11 17.04 1.72
N GLU A 56 -4.65 17.10 2.93
CA GLU A 56 -4.29 16.24 4.07
C GLU A 56 -4.64 14.77 3.76
N ILE A 57 -5.84 14.52 3.23
CA ILE A 57 -6.29 13.18 2.88
C ILE A 57 -5.48 12.60 1.72
N TRP A 58 -5.18 13.40 0.69
CA TRP A 58 -4.32 12.99 -0.40
C TRP A 58 -2.91 12.65 0.08
N LEU A 59 -2.40 13.37 1.08
CA LEU A 59 -1.09 13.08 1.63
C LEU A 59 -1.06 11.78 2.43
N VAL A 60 -2.06 11.54 3.29
CA VAL A 60 -2.20 10.26 4.01
C VAL A 60 -2.37 9.12 3.01
N THR A 61 -3.21 9.31 2.01
CA THR A 61 -3.45 8.38 0.90
C THR A 61 -2.16 8.08 0.13
N ALA A 62 -1.37 9.10 -0.20
CA ALA A 62 -0.09 8.94 -0.90
C ALA A 62 0.92 8.17 -0.04
N LEU A 63 1.03 8.49 1.25
CA LEU A 63 1.94 7.81 2.16
C LEU A 63 1.60 6.32 2.31
N LEU A 64 0.34 6.02 2.63
CA LEU A 64 -0.15 4.64 2.75
C LEU A 64 -0.10 3.92 1.40
N GLY A 65 -0.38 4.64 0.31
CA GLY A 65 -0.26 4.14 -1.05
C GLY A 65 1.16 3.72 -1.39
N LEU A 66 2.16 4.55 -1.08
CA LEU A 66 3.58 4.21 -1.27
C LEU A 66 3.98 2.98 -0.45
N LEU A 67 3.49 2.85 0.78
CA LEU A 67 3.74 1.65 1.59
C LEU A 67 3.15 0.41 0.91
N LYS A 68 1.90 0.47 0.41
CA LYS A 68 1.29 -0.66 -0.31
C LYS A 68 1.98 -0.94 -1.64
N ALA A 69 2.39 0.08 -2.38
CA ALA A 69 3.18 -0.06 -3.60
C ALA A 69 4.51 -0.76 -3.33
N SER A 70 5.18 -0.47 -2.21
CA SER A 70 6.42 -1.17 -1.83
C SER A 70 6.18 -2.66 -1.55
N VAL A 71 5.06 -3.02 -0.92
CA VAL A 71 4.66 -4.42 -0.69
C VAL A 71 4.41 -5.12 -2.01
N ILE A 72 3.66 -4.50 -2.93
CA ILE A 72 3.40 -5.04 -4.28
C ILE A 72 4.73 -5.26 -5.00
N ALA A 73 5.54 -4.21 -5.15
CA ALA A 73 6.81 -4.28 -5.89
C ALA A 73 7.73 -5.37 -5.35
N CYS A 74 7.83 -5.49 -4.03
CA CYS A 74 8.70 -6.45 -3.40
C CYS A 74 8.21 -7.90 -3.51
N ASN A 75 6.92 -8.15 -3.26
CA ASN A 75 6.37 -9.51 -3.43
C ASN A 75 6.42 -9.91 -4.92
N THR A 76 6.13 -8.98 -5.84
CA THR A 76 6.28 -9.23 -7.28
C THR A 76 7.73 -9.55 -7.64
N TRP A 77 8.70 -8.82 -7.11
CA TRP A 77 10.12 -9.12 -7.34
C TRP A 77 10.49 -10.52 -6.83
N TYR A 78 10.05 -10.88 -5.62
CA TYR A 78 10.30 -12.21 -5.08
C TYR A 78 9.67 -13.33 -5.91
N VAL A 79 8.44 -13.14 -6.40
CA VAL A 79 7.78 -14.09 -7.31
C VAL A 79 8.57 -14.28 -8.60
N ILE A 80 9.18 -13.20 -9.13
CA ILE A 80 9.99 -13.26 -10.36
C ILE A 80 11.37 -13.88 -10.10
N ALA A 81 11.99 -13.56 -8.97
CA ALA A 81 13.33 -13.99 -8.62
C ALA A 81 13.42 -14.27 -7.11
N PRO A 82 13.08 -15.49 -6.66
CA PRO A 82 13.08 -15.82 -5.24
C PRO A 82 14.47 -15.75 -4.62
N TRP A 83 14.56 -15.36 -3.35
CA TRP A 83 15.80 -15.39 -2.56
C TRP A 83 15.56 -16.09 -1.21
N PRO A 84 16.61 -16.49 -0.48
CA PRO A 84 16.43 -17.09 0.83
C PRO A 84 15.80 -16.10 1.81
N VAL A 85 14.66 -16.47 2.41
CA VAL A 85 13.98 -15.70 3.45
C VAL A 85 13.76 -16.61 4.66
N MET A 86 14.20 -16.19 5.84
CA MET A 86 13.95 -16.94 7.07
C MET A 86 12.46 -16.83 7.46
N PRO A 87 11.85 -17.89 8.01
CA PRO A 87 10.49 -17.81 8.53
C PRO A 87 10.32 -16.66 9.52
N GLY A 88 9.32 -15.80 9.29
CA GLY A 88 9.06 -14.61 10.10
C GLY A 88 9.91 -13.37 9.75
N ALA A 89 10.87 -13.48 8.83
CA ALA A 89 11.67 -12.34 8.40
C ALA A 89 10.90 -11.46 7.38
N PRO A 90 11.05 -10.13 7.45
CA PRO A 90 10.47 -9.22 6.47
C PRO A 90 11.13 -9.39 5.09
N LEU A 91 10.34 -9.87 4.13
CA LEU A 91 10.74 -10.31 2.78
C LEU A 91 11.72 -9.34 2.07
N CYS A 92 11.37 -8.07 2.03
CA CYS A 92 12.10 -7.02 1.32
C CYS A 92 13.32 -6.53 2.09
N SER A 93 13.21 -6.45 3.42
CA SER A 93 14.32 -6.01 4.27
C SER A 93 15.44 -7.04 4.26
N THR A 94 15.11 -8.33 4.16
CA THR A 94 16.09 -9.42 3.99
C THR A 94 16.90 -9.27 2.71
N ARG A 95 16.30 -8.76 1.63
CA ARG A 95 17.00 -8.60 0.34
C ARG A 95 17.89 -7.37 0.28
N LEU A 96 17.41 -6.26 0.83
CA LEU A 96 18.08 -4.96 0.79
C LEU A 96 19.03 -4.73 1.97
N ASP A 97 19.07 -5.67 2.93
CA ASP A 97 19.79 -5.54 4.19
C ASP A 97 19.46 -4.22 4.93
N LEU A 98 18.21 -3.78 4.76
CA LEU A 98 17.74 -2.47 5.22
C LEU A 98 16.31 -2.61 5.74
N PRO A 99 15.99 -2.11 6.95
CA PRO A 99 14.63 -2.14 7.46
C PRO A 99 13.73 -1.14 6.72
N LEU A 100 13.11 -1.59 5.62
CA LEU A 100 12.24 -0.77 4.76
C LEU A 100 11.08 -0.09 5.50
N TRP A 101 10.60 -0.72 6.57
CA TRP A 101 9.58 -0.14 7.43
C TRP A 101 10.06 1.15 8.12
N ILE A 102 11.34 1.24 8.49
CA ILE A 102 11.94 2.45 9.07
C ILE A 102 11.99 3.55 8.02
N VAL A 103 12.37 3.23 6.79
CA VAL A 103 12.42 4.22 5.70
C VAL A 103 11.03 4.82 5.47
N GLY A 104 10.00 3.98 5.39
CA GLY A 104 8.62 4.44 5.26
C GLY A 104 8.18 5.34 6.42
N LEU A 105 8.52 4.97 7.66
CA LEU A 105 8.23 5.76 8.86
C LEU A 105 8.94 7.12 8.86
N VAL A 106 10.23 7.15 8.52
CA VAL A 106 11.04 8.38 8.45
C VAL A 106 10.48 9.33 7.41
N LEU A 107 10.18 8.83 6.21
CA LEU A 107 9.58 9.64 5.14
C LEU A 107 8.21 10.18 5.55
N GLY A 108 7.39 9.37 6.23
CA GLY A 108 6.10 9.80 6.76
C GLY A 108 6.21 10.90 7.82
N MET A 109 7.15 10.79 8.75
CA MET A 109 7.38 11.81 9.77
C MET A 109 7.87 13.13 9.17
N VAL A 110 8.84 13.09 8.24
CA VAL A 110 9.35 14.29 7.57
C VAL A 110 8.23 14.99 6.80
N LEU A 111 7.40 14.23 6.10
CA LEU A 111 6.30 14.77 5.31
C LEU A 111 5.20 15.38 6.20
N ALA A 112 4.85 14.71 7.30
CA ALA A 112 3.90 15.24 8.27
C ALA A 112 4.41 16.54 8.92
N ALA A 113 5.69 16.58 9.31
CA ALA A 113 6.32 17.77 9.86
C ALA A 113 6.31 18.95 8.87
N TYR A 114 6.62 18.68 7.59
CA TYR A 114 6.59 19.68 6.53
C TYR A 114 5.19 20.28 6.33
N LEU A 115 4.14 19.45 6.34
CA LEU A 115 2.77 19.94 6.24
C LEU A 115 2.35 20.80 7.44
N LEU A 116 2.67 20.34 8.65
CA LEU A 116 2.36 21.08 9.88
C LEU A 116 3.02 22.46 9.87
N TRP A 117 4.29 22.51 9.46
CA TRP A 117 5.03 23.77 9.31
C TRP A 117 4.37 24.70 8.28
N LYS A 118 4.00 24.17 7.11
CA LYS A 118 3.33 24.95 6.05
C LYS A 118 1.97 25.51 6.51
N HIS A 119 1.20 24.73 7.27
CA HIS A 119 -0.11 25.17 7.76
C HIS A 119 0.01 26.22 8.87
N GLN A 120 1.06 26.18 9.69
CA GLN A 120 1.31 27.19 10.73
C GLN A 120 1.80 28.52 10.14
N GLY A 121 2.64 28.50 9.10
CA GLY A 121 3.15 29.73 8.47
C GLY A 121 2.11 30.55 7.67
N GLY A 122 0.87 30.05 7.54
CA GLY A 122 -0.23 30.77 6.87
C GLY A 122 -1.10 31.62 7.79
N HIS A 123 -0.83 31.67 9.09
CA HIS A 123 -1.63 32.45 10.07
C HIS A 123 -1.00 33.80 10.47
N ASP A 124 0.18 34.13 9.93
CA ASP A 124 0.97 35.32 10.31
C ASP A 124 0.97 36.43 9.23
N GLY A 125 0.03 36.43 8.28
CA GLY A 125 -0.10 37.46 7.23
C GLY A 125 -1.55 37.81 6.95
#